data_AF-E4WU09-F1
#
_entry.id   AF-E4WU09-F1
#
_cell.length_a   1.000
_cell.length_b   1.000
_cell.length_c   1.000
_cell.angle_alpha   90.00
_cell.angle_beta   90.00
_cell.angle_gamma   90.00
#
_symmetry.space_group_name_H-M   'P 1'
#
loop_
_entity.id
_entity.type
_entity.pdbx_description
1 polymer ?
#
loop_
_entity_poly.entity_id
_entity_poly.type
_entity_poly.pdbx_seq_one_letter_code
_entity_poly.pdbx_strand_id
1 'polypeptide(L)'
;MNQRKGGWGAPTGRLAADHSLCANLTAPEHGTIECDQATCALVCDPGAIANGRRRTKCRFSETKGHFWKKALGTCHTCNELVAPEFLETHCFFDGKGRKKCSLFCPWNQDMILDGEILVQKNRFKTTCRCPRPNKRECSWKGQEKIDTLTCVETPTTTGASTTFSAFPFNPEGGN
;
A
#
# COMPACT_ATOMS: atom_id res chain seq x y z
N MET A 1 -42.20 5.99 11.80
CA MET A 1 -40.91 5.74 11.12
C MET A 1 -39.82 6.49 11.87
N ASN A 2 -39.12 5.84 12.79
CA ASN A 2 -38.07 6.48 13.60
C ASN A 2 -36.78 6.59 12.78
N GLN A 3 -36.46 7.79 12.30
CA GLN A 3 -35.14 8.07 11.77
C GLN A 3 -34.14 8.14 12.92
N ARG A 4 -33.12 7.27 12.91
CA ARG A 4 -31.96 7.43 13.80
C ARG A 4 -31.13 8.62 13.28
N LYS A 5 -31.22 9.78 13.92
CA LYS A 5 -30.32 10.92 13.68
C LYS A 5 -28.92 10.53 14.20
N GLY A 6 -28.02 10.07 13.33
CA GLY A 6 -26.62 9.82 13.73
C GLY A 6 -25.81 8.76 12.96
N GLY A 7 -26.30 8.23 11.84
CA GLY A 7 -25.61 7.21 11.06
C GLY A 7 -24.83 7.74 9.85
N TRP A 8 -23.77 7.06 9.42
CA TRP A 8 -23.09 7.31 8.14
C TRP A 8 -23.88 6.73 6.94
N GLY A 9 -24.80 5.80 7.24
CA GLY A 9 -25.70 5.16 6.31
C GLY A 9 -26.77 6.09 5.76
N ALA A 10 -27.40 5.66 4.67
CA ALA A 10 -28.54 6.39 4.13
C ALA A 10 -29.79 6.15 5.00
N PRO A 11 -30.57 7.20 5.32
CA PRO A 11 -31.79 7.05 6.10
C PRO A 11 -32.79 6.16 5.37
N THR A 12 -33.53 5.39 6.15
CA THR A 12 -34.67 4.61 5.68
C THR A 12 -35.79 5.56 5.24
N GLY A 13 -36.45 5.25 4.14
CA GLY A 13 -37.51 6.06 3.56
C GLY A 13 -38.29 5.28 2.50
N ARG A 14 -39.17 5.94 1.74
CA ARG A 14 -40.15 5.29 0.84
C ARG A 14 -39.56 4.20 -0.08
N LEU A 15 -38.35 4.41 -0.60
CA LEU A 15 -37.65 3.44 -1.46
C LEU A 15 -36.45 2.78 -0.78
N ALA A 16 -35.99 3.29 0.36
CA ALA A 16 -34.80 2.83 1.06
C ALA A 16 -35.23 2.05 2.31
N ALA A 17 -35.11 0.73 2.25
CA ALA A 17 -35.49 -0.15 3.34
C ALA A 17 -34.31 -0.34 4.30
N ASP A 18 -34.60 -0.68 5.56
CA ASP A 18 -33.56 -1.04 6.51
C ASP A 18 -32.78 -2.26 5.99
N HIS A 19 -31.46 -2.28 6.20
CA HIS A 19 -30.59 -3.38 5.76
C HIS A 19 -31.08 -4.76 6.22
N SER A 20 -31.70 -4.84 7.41
CA SER A 20 -32.25 -6.08 7.98
C SER A 20 -33.41 -6.69 7.18
N LEU A 21 -34.05 -5.89 6.32
CA LEU A 21 -35.13 -6.36 5.44
C LEU A 21 -34.62 -6.94 4.12
N CYS A 22 -33.36 -6.69 3.77
CA CYS A 22 -32.72 -7.30 2.61
C CYS A 22 -32.01 -8.61 2.99
N ALA A 23 -31.74 -9.45 1.99
CA ALA A 23 -30.96 -10.68 2.19
C ALA A 23 -29.59 -10.37 2.82
N ASN A 24 -29.15 -11.22 3.75
CA ASN A 24 -27.83 -11.07 4.37
C ASN A 24 -26.73 -11.11 3.31
N LEU A 25 -25.80 -10.15 3.40
CA LEU A 25 -24.65 -10.07 2.52
C LEU A 25 -23.56 -10.98 3.07
N THR A 26 -23.03 -11.86 2.22
CA THR A 26 -21.86 -12.69 2.58
C THR A 26 -20.61 -11.81 2.61
N ALA A 27 -19.91 -11.81 3.74
CA ALA A 27 -18.62 -11.14 3.84
C ALA A 27 -17.60 -11.81 2.90
N PRO A 28 -16.87 -11.05 2.07
CA PRO A 28 -15.83 -11.61 1.23
C PRO A 28 -14.58 -11.94 2.05
N GLU A 29 -13.69 -12.75 1.47
CA GLU A 29 -12.38 -13.02 2.07
C GLU A 29 -11.58 -11.72 2.26
N HIS A 30 -10.85 -11.62 3.37
CA HIS A 30 -10.08 -10.44 3.77
C HIS A 30 -10.90 -9.14 3.92
N GLY A 31 -12.17 -9.25 4.33
CA GLY A 31 -12.99 -8.09 4.66
C GLY A 31 -14.24 -8.41 5.44
N THR A 32 -14.82 -7.37 6.01
CA THR A 32 -16.06 -7.39 6.78
C THR A 32 -17.10 -6.47 6.13
N ILE A 33 -18.37 -6.73 6.41
CA ILE A 33 -19.47 -5.90 5.94
C ILE A 33 -20.08 -5.21 7.16
N GLU A 34 -20.01 -3.90 7.17
CA GLU A 34 -20.64 -3.06 8.19
C GLU A 34 -21.88 -2.39 7.61
N CYS A 35 -23.02 -2.60 8.26
CA CYS A 35 -24.29 -2.03 7.84
C CYS A 35 -24.77 -0.95 8.81
N ASP A 36 -25.28 0.13 8.24
CA ASP A 36 -25.93 1.22 8.97
C ASP A 36 -27.15 1.70 8.18
N GLN A 37 -28.31 1.66 8.83
CA GLN A 37 -29.61 2.00 8.26
C GLN A 37 -29.89 1.24 6.95
N ALA A 38 -30.11 1.93 5.83
CA ALA A 38 -30.37 1.32 4.53
C ALA A 38 -29.09 1.02 3.74
N THR A 39 -27.89 1.18 4.31
CA THR A 39 -26.62 1.07 3.58
C THR A 39 -25.66 0.08 4.24
N CYS A 40 -25.03 -0.77 3.43
CA CYS A 40 -23.93 -1.61 3.87
C CYS A 40 -22.64 -1.21 3.14
N ALA A 41 -21.53 -1.23 3.87
CA ALA A 41 -20.20 -0.92 3.40
C ALA A 41 -19.30 -2.15 3.55
N LEU A 42 -18.52 -2.42 2.51
CA LEU A 42 -17.42 -3.36 2.55
C LEU A 42 -16.20 -2.67 3.14
N VAL A 43 -15.71 -3.18 4.26
CA VAL A 43 -14.48 -2.79 4.93
C VAL A 43 -13.46 -3.89 4.67
N CYS A 44 -12.35 -3.58 4.02
CA CYS A 44 -11.29 -4.56 3.80
C CYS A 44 -10.29 -4.54 4.93
N ASP A 45 -9.74 -5.71 5.25
CA ASP A 45 -8.68 -5.87 6.24
C ASP A 45 -7.41 -5.11 5.84
N PRO A 46 -6.51 -4.81 6.79
CA PRO A 46 -5.23 -4.18 6.49
C PRO A 46 -4.44 -5.01 5.45
N GLY A 47 -4.02 -4.36 4.37
CA GLY A 47 -3.31 -5.01 3.26
C GLY A 47 -4.22 -5.50 2.12
N ALA A 48 -5.54 -5.54 2.33
CA ALA A 48 -6.51 -5.87 1.30
C ALA A 48 -7.12 -4.60 0.68
N ILE A 49 -7.34 -4.65 -0.63
CA ILE A 49 -7.85 -3.55 -1.43
C ILE A 49 -9.20 -3.97 -1.99
N ALA A 50 -10.22 -3.17 -1.70
CA ALA A 50 -11.54 -3.43 -2.27
C ALA A 50 -11.52 -3.31 -3.80
N ASN A 51 -11.95 -4.37 -4.46
CA ASN A 51 -12.18 -4.47 -5.89
C ASN A 51 -13.69 -4.38 -6.17
N GLY A 52 -14.10 -3.40 -6.97
CA GLY A 52 -15.51 -3.14 -7.25
C GLY A 52 -16.19 -2.20 -6.26
N ARG A 53 -17.47 -2.45 -5.98
CA ARG A 53 -18.35 -1.51 -5.27
C ARG A 53 -18.18 -1.66 -3.75
N ARG A 54 -17.79 -0.58 -3.07
CA ARG A 54 -17.59 -0.59 -1.61
C ARG A 54 -18.86 -0.38 -0.79
N ARG A 55 -19.94 0.11 -1.39
CA ARG A 55 -21.19 0.40 -0.69
C ARG A 55 -22.38 -0.02 -1.52
N THR A 56 -23.38 -0.60 -0.87
CA THR A 56 -24.67 -0.93 -1.45
C THR A 56 -25.81 -0.41 -0.58
N LYS A 57 -26.99 -0.25 -1.17
CA LYS A 57 -28.18 0.23 -0.48
C LYS A 57 -29.31 -0.77 -0.63
N CYS A 58 -29.97 -1.09 0.48
CA CYS A 58 -31.19 -1.88 0.50
C CYS A 58 -32.33 -1.00 -0.02
N ARG A 59 -33.08 -1.51 -0.98
CA ARG A 59 -34.19 -0.82 -1.63
C ARG A 59 -35.42 -1.69 -1.59
N PHE A 60 -36.58 -1.05 -1.50
CA PHE A 60 -37.87 -1.71 -1.69
C PHE A 60 -38.45 -1.31 -3.04
N SER A 61 -39.01 -2.28 -3.76
CA SER A 61 -39.82 -2.06 -4.95
C SER A 61 -40.96 -3.08 -4.94
N GLU A 62 -42.17 -2.65 -5.28
CA GLU A 62 -43.34 -3.52 -5.33
C GLU A 62 -43.15 -4.75 -6.22
N THR A 63 -42.34 -4.65 -7.26
CA THR A 63 -42.08 -5.75 -8.21
C THR A 63 -40.97 -6.72 -7.77
N LYS A 64 -40.05 -6.27 -6.90
CA LYS A 64 -38.84 -7.04 -6.53
C LYS A 64 -38.73 -7.31 -5.02
N GLY A 65 -39.65 -6.79 -4.23
CA GLY A 65 -39.54 -6.77 -2.78
C GLY A 65 -38.32 -5.98 -2.31
N HIS A 66 -37.66 -6.48 -1.27
CA HIS A 66 -36.42 -5.92 -0.73
C HIS A 66 -35.20 -6.46 -1.47
N PHE A 67 -34.40 -5.58 -2.06
CA PHE A 67 -33.23 -5.96 -2.84
C PHE A 67 -32.07 -4.98 -2.68
N TRP A 68 -30.85 -5.48 -2.86
CA TRP A 68 -29.65 -4.66 -2.92
C TRP A 68 -29.53 -3.97 -4.28
N LYS A 69 -29.40 -2.64 -4.28
CA LYS A 69 -29.30 -1.85 -5.54
C LYS A 69 -28.14 -2.30 -6.43
N LYS A 70 -27.03 -2.73 -5.84
CA LYS A 70 -25.83 -3.26 -6.52
C LYS A 70 -25.19 -4.35 -5.66
N ALA A 71 -24.52 -5.31 -6.29
CA ALA A 71 -23.65 -6.23 -5.58
C ALA A 71 -22.48 -5.48 -4.96
N LEU A 72 -22.07 -5.90 -3.76
CA LEU A 72 -20.79 -5.47 -3.18
C LEU A 72 -19.63 -6.11 -3.95
N GLY A 73 -18.50 -5.42 -3.91
CA GLY A 73 -17.24 -5.94 -4.39
C GLY A 73 -16.64 -6.99 -3.46
N THR A 74 -15.40 -7.36 -3.76
CA THR A 74 -14.58 -8.28 -2.96
C THR A 74 -13.35 -7.53 -2.46
N CYS A 75 -12.69 -8.05 -1.43
CA CYS A 75 -11.38 -7.58 -1.02
C CYS A 75 -10.33 -8.53 -1.60
N HIS A 76 -9.26 -7.97 -2.16
CA HIS A 76 -8.13 -8.75 -2.67
C HIS A 76 -6.83 -8.20 -2.10
N THR A 77 -5.88 -9.07 -1.83
CA THR A 77 -4.52 -8.68 -1.44
C THR A 77 -3.52 -9.14 -2.50
N CYS A 78 -2.29 -8.63 -2.44
CA CYS A 78 -1.20 -9.16 -3.25
C CYS A 78 -0.64 -10.40 -2.56
N ASN A 79 -0.18 -11.36 -3.36
CA ASN A 79 0.63 -12.47 -2.85
C ASN A 79 1.90 -11.95 -2.15
N GLU A 80 2.54 -12.83 -1.38
CA GLU A 80 3.79 -12.48 -0.72
C GLU A 80 4.81 -11.97 -1.73
N LEU A 81 5.56 -10.92 -1.35
CA LEU A 81 6.53 -10.36 -2.27
C LEU A 81 7.68 -11.35 -2.41
N VAL A 82 7.89 -11.86 -3.62
CA VAL A 82 9.07 -12.66 -3.95
C VAL A 82 10.19 -11.69 -4.23
N ALA A 83 11.10 -11.54 -3.26
CA ALA A 83 12.33 -10.77 -3.40
C ALA A 83 13.52 -11.74 -3.55
N PRO A 84 14.58 -11.36 -4.30
CA PRO A 84 15.83 -12.10 -4.32
C PRO A 84 16.45 -12.23 -2.92
N GLU A 85 17.11 -13.37 -2.64
CA GLU A 85 17.67 -13.67 -1.30
C GLU A 85 18.74 -12.67 -0.83
N PHE A 86 19.40 -11.98 -1.76
CA PHE A 86 20.41 -10.97 -1.45
C PHE A 86 19.81 -9.62 -1.01
N LEU A 87 18.48 -9.47 -1.03
CA LEU A 87 17.79 -8.25 -0.58
C LEU A 87 17.04 -8.50 0.71
N GLU A 88 17.25 -7.62 1.67
CA GLU A 88 16.42 -7.59 2.86
C GLU A 88 15.10 -6.86 2.55
N THR A 89 14.00 -7.43 3.03
CA THR A 89 12.65 -6.94 2.74
C THR A 89 11.92 -6.55 4.03
N HIS A 90 11.47 -5.30 4.09
CA HIS A 90 10.64 -4.79 5.18
C HIS A 90 9.27 -4.37 4.65
N CYS A 91 8.26 -5.18 4.98
CA CYS A 91 6.87 -4.91 4.63
C CYS A 91 6.09 -4.29 5.81
N PHE A 92 5.31 -3.27 5.52
CA PHE A 92 4.46 -2.58 6.47
C PHE A 92 3.15 -2.12 5.82
N PHE A 93 2.15 -1.82 6.64
CA PHE A 93 0.89 -1.25 6.16
C PHE A 93 0.94 0.28 6.21
N ASP A 94 0.56 0.92 5.10
CA ASP A 94 0.41 2.37 5.03
C ASP A 94 -0.80 2.83 5.86
N GLY A 95 -0.89 4.12 6.21
CA GLY A 95 -2.07 4.68 6.89
C GLY A 95 -3.39 4.58 6.10
N LYS A 96 -3.32 4.11 4.85
CA LYS A 96 -4.46 3.78 3.97
C LYS A 96 -4.74 2.28 3.89
N GLY A 97 -4.12 1.46 4.74
CA GLY A 97 -4.27 0.00 4.78
C GLY A 97 -3.68 -0.73 3.57
N ARG A 98 -2.70 -0.15 2.87
CA ARG A 98 -2.05 -0.79 1.70
C ARG A 98 -0.74 -1.45 2.13
N LYS A 99 -0.49 -2.68 1.68
CA LYS A 99 0.80 -3.36 1.88
C LYS A 99 1.88 -2.62 1.07
N LYS A 100 2.89 -2.10 1.77
CA LYS A 100 4.08 -1.47 1.20
C LYS A 100 5.29 -2.27 1.63
N CYS A 101 6.20 -2.56 0.71
CA CYS A 101 7.47 -3.20 1.05
C CYS A 101 8.61 -2.30 0.61
N SER A 102 9.63 -2.21 1.47
CA SER A 102 10.89 -1.57 1.19
C SER A 102 11.95 -2.66 1.10
N LEU A 103 12.60 -2.78 -0.05
CA LEU A 103 13.75 -3.66 -0.24
C LEU A 103 15.02 -2.84 -0.09
N PHE A 104 16.04 -3.43 0.50
CA PHE A 104 17.32 -2.77 0.74
C PHE A 104 18.46 -3.78 0.64
N CYS A 105 19.62 -3.30 0.22
CA CYS A 105 20.84 -4.10 0.19
C CYS A 105 21.41 -4.25 1.61
N PRO A 106 21.94 -5.42 1.96
CA PRO A 106 22.62 -5.64 3.24
C PRO A 106 23.86 -4.73 3.35
N TRP A 107 24.35 -4.54 4.57
CA TRP A 107 25.58 -3.80 4.88
C TRP A 107 25.66 -2.35 4.35
N ASN A 108 24.53 -1.67 4.17
CA ASN A 108 24.45 -0.30 3.61
C ASN A 108 25.04 -0.16 2.21
N GLN A 109 25.08 -1.23 1.43
CA GLN A 109 25.47 -1.20 0.02
C GLN A 109 24.51 -0.35 -0.82
N ASP A 110 25.03 0.20 -1.91
CA ASP A 110 24.23 0.96 -2.88
C ASP A 110 23.44 0.00 -3.78
N MET A 111 22.28 0.46 -4.22
CA MET A 111 21.38 -0.33 -5.05
C MET A 111 21.37 0.23 -6.48
N ILE A 112 21.62 -0.64 -7.45
CA ILE A 112 21.58 -0.32 -8.89
C ILE A 112 20.29 -0.88 -9.49
N LEU A 113 19.66 -0.08 -10.35
CA LEU A 113 18.54 -0.49 -11.18
C LEU A 113 18.89 -0.25 -12.64
N ASP A 114 18.83 -1.29 -13.47
CA ASP A 114 19.05 -1.21 -14.93
C ASP A 114 20.37 -0.49 -15.33
N GLY A 115 21.43 -0.66 -14.54
CA GLY A 115 22.73 -0.02 -14.79
C GLY A 115 22.83 1.44 -14.36
N GLU A 116 21.75 2.04 -13.85
CA GLU A 116 21.78 3.35 -13.19
C GLU A 116 21.90 3.17 -11.68
N ILE A 117 22.91 3.82 -11.09
CA ILE A 117 23.03 3.91 -9.63
C ILE A 117 21.83 4.73 -9.13
N LEU A 118 20.90 4.07 -8.45
CA LEU A 118 19.81 4.78 -7.79
C LEU A 118 20.37 5.46 -6.54
N VAL A 119 20.86 6.69 -6.70
CA VAL A 119 21.35 7.58 -5.63
C VAL A 119 20.27 7.87 -4.56
N GLN A 120 19.02 7.43 -4.76
CA GLN A 120 17.95 7.49 -3.76
C GLN A 120 18.12 6.41 -2.67
N LYS A 121 19.21 6.50 -1.91
CA LYS A 121 19.42 5.89 -0.58
C LYS A 121 18.94 4.44 -0.44
N ASN A 122 19.62 3.50 -1.09
CA ASN A 122 19.67 2.07 -0.73
C ASN A 122 18.31 1.40 -0.48
N ARG A 123 17.24 1.90 -1.10
CA ARG A 123 15.88 1.46 -0.79
C ARG A 123 14.96 1.51 -1.99
N PHE A 124 14.52 0.35 -2.46
CA PHE A 124 13.43 0.23 -3.42
C PHE A 124 12.09 0.17 -2.69
N LYS A 125 11.13 1.01 -3.06
CA LYS A 125 9.79 1.02 -2.45
C LYS A 125 8.77 0.47 -3.43
N THR A 126 8.17 -0.66 -3.11
CA THR A 126 7.02 -1.22 -3.84
C THR A 126 5.74 -1.12 -3.02
N THR A 127 4.59 -1.08 -3.69
CA THR A 127 3.27 -1.00 -3.07
C THR A 127 2.33 -1.94 -3.81
N CYS A 128 1.58 -2.73 -3.07
CA CYS A 128 0.52 -3.57 -3.62
C CYS A 128 -0.58 -2.69 -4.26
N ARG A 129 -0.94 -2.98 -5.52
CA ARG A 129 -1.98 -2.24 -6.25
C ARG A 129 -2.87 -3.21 -7.03
N CYS A 130 -4.18 -3.02 -6.90
CA CYS A 130 -5.18 -3.70 -7.72
C CYS A 130 -5.71 -2.72 -8.78
N PRO A 131 -5.46 -2.94 -10.08
CA PRO A 131 -5.93 -2.05 -11.14
C PRO A 131 -7.45 -1.98 -11.20
N ARG A 132 -7.99 -0.81 -11.55
CA ARG A 132 -9.43 -0.56 -11.73
C ARG A 132 -9.74 -0.31 -13.22
N PRO A 133 -9.56 -1.30 -14.10
CA PRO A 133 -10.75 -1.87 -14.75
C PRO A 133 -10.64 -3.38 -15.08
N ASN A 134 -11.75 -4.11 -14.87
CA ASN A 134 -12.02 -5.51 -15.26
C ASN A 134 -10.98 -6.57 -14.85
N LYS A 135 -11.02 -6.99 -13.58
CA LYS A 135 -10.31 -8.18 -13.06
C LYS A 135 -8.83 -8.23 -13.44
N ARG A 136 -8.04 -7.29 -12.92
CA ARG A 136 -6.59 -7.47 -12.88
C ARG A 136 -6.22 -7.89 -11.48
N GLU A 137 -5.52 -9.01 -11.38
CA GLU A 137 -4.93 -9.49 -10.14
C GLU A 137 -4.15 -8.36 -9.47
N CYS A 138 -4.17 -8.36 -8.14
CA CYS A 138 -3.41 -7.39 -7.38
C CYS A 138 -1.93 -7.72 -7.54
N SER A 139 -1.16 -6.75 -8.02
CA SER A 139 0.28 -6.91 -8.25
C SER A 139 1.09 -5.85 -7.53
N TRP A 140 2.35 -6.19 -7.28
CA TRP A 140 3.33 -5.27 -6.72
C TRP A 140 3.74 -4.26 -7.79
N LYS A 141 3.67 -2.96 -7.46
CA LYS A 141 4.08 -1.91 -8.39
C LYS A 141 5.59 -2.00 -8.63
N GLY A 142 6.00 -2.15 -9.89
CA GLY A 142 7.42 -2.22 -10.25
C GLY A 142 8.05 -3.56 -9.87
N GLN A 143 7.28 -4.65 -9.88
CA GLN A 143 7.81 -5.99 -9.64
C GLN A 143 8.86 -6.37 -10.68
N GLU A 144 8.65 -5.98 -11.94
CA GLU A 144 9.61 -6.17 -13.03
C GLU A 144 10.98 -5.51 -12.78
N LYS A 145 11.01 -4.49 -11.92
CA LYS A 145 12.22 -3.77 -11.53
C LYS A 145 12.94 -4.43 -10.36
N ILE A 146 12.25 -5.25 -9.58
CA ILE A 146 12.85 -5.94 -8.43
C ILE A 146 13.85 -6.99 -8.92
N ASP A 147 13.51 -7.67 -10.03
CA ASP A 147 14.35 -8.72 -10.62
C ASP A 147 15.64 -8.16 -11.23
N THR A 148 15.68 -6.87 -11.58
CA THR A 148 16.88 -6.20 -12.12
C THR A 148 17.69 -5.45 -11.06
N LEU A 149 17.30 -5.51 -9.79
CA LEU A 149 18.05 -4.90 -8.69
C LEU A 149 19.35 -5.65 -8.45
N THR A 150 20.42 -4.89 -8.29
CA THR A 150 21.73 -5.41 -7.88
C THR A 150 22.29 -4.56 -6.75
N CYS A 151 23.04 -5.19 -5.85
CA CYS A 151 23.71 -4.54 -4.73
C CYS A 151 25.19 -4.36 -5.05
N VAL A 152 25.71 -3.17 -4.79
CA VAL A 152 27.12 -2.85 -5.03
C VAL A 152 27.71 -2.21 -3.79
N GLU A 153 28.91 -2.65 -3.42
CA GLU A 153 29.66 -2.02 -2.35
C GLU A 153 29.87 -0.55 -2.65
N THR A 154 29.49 0.31 -1.69
CA THR A 154 29.77 1.74 -1.75
C THR A 154 31.29 1.89 -1.80
N PRO A 155 31.88 2.55 -2.81
CA PRO A 155 33.30 2.84 -2.77
C PRO A 155 33.57 3.76 -1.58
N THR A 156 34.21 3.22 -0.55
CA THR A 156 34.76 4.04 0.54
C THR A 156 35.79 4.95 -0.10
N THR A 157 35.45 6.23 -0.25
CA THR A 157 36.43 7.26 -0.61
C THR A 157 37.47 7.31 0.50
N THR A 158 38.54 6.53 0.32
CA THR A 158 39.80 6.67 1.04
C THR A 158 40.22 8.12 0.95
N GLY A 159 40.13 8.81 2.09
CA GLY A 159 40.48 10.22 2.20
C GLY A 159 41.85 10.46 1.61
N ALA A 160 41.93 11.42 0.67
CA ALA A 160 43.18 11.96 0.18
C ALA A 160 44.01 12.40 1.39
N SER A 161 45.05 11.64 1.71
CA SER A 161 46.05 12.03 2.69
C SER A 161 46.68 13.32 2.17
N THR A 162 46.31 14.43 2.79
CA THR A 162 46.80 15.75 2.41
C THR A 162 48.26 15.80 2.84
N THR A 163 49.17 15.67 1.88
CA THR A 163 50.60 15.91 2.08
C THR A 163 50.79 17.35 2.56
N PHE A 164 51.03 17.55 3.85
CA PHE A 164 51.54 18.81 4.36
C PHE A 164 53.01 18.91 3.97
N SER A 165 53.31 19.71 2.96
CA SER A 165 54.67 20.15 2.66
C SER A 165 55.18 21.01 3.82
N ALA A 166 56.25 20.54 4.46
CA ALA A 166 56.94 21.25 5.53
C ALA A 166 57.54 22.57 5.00
N PHE A 167 57.18 23.69 5.62
CA PHE A 167 57.91 24.95 5.48
C PHE A 167 59.15 24.91 6.40
N PRO A 168 60.34 25.33 5.94
CA PRO A 168 61.51 25.43 6.79
C PRO A 168 61.35 26.60 7.77
N PHE A 169 61.57 26.30 9.05
CA PHE A 169 61.64 27.25 10.16
C PHE A 169 62.95 28.05 10.04
N ASN A 170 62.87 29.39 9.98
CA ASN A 170 64.04 30.27 10.01
C ASN A 170 64.05 31.00 11.37
N PRO A 171 65.05 30.77 12.25
CA PRO A 171 65.13 31.45 13.55
C PRO A 171 66.26 32.46 13.54
N GLU A 172 65.98 33.75 13.33
CA GLU A 172 66.91 34.82 13.70
C GLU A 172 66.16 36.00 14.32
N GLY A 173 66.38 36.17 15.63
CA GLY A 173 65.84 37.28 16.40
C GLY A 173 66.26 37.18 17.86
N GLY A 174 67.47 37.65 18.17
CA GLY A 174 67.90 37.90 19.56
C GLY A 174 69.40 38.04 19.74
N ASN A 175 69.94 39.26 19.60
CA ASN A 175 70.36 40.13 20.70
C ASN A 175 70.94 41.44 20.16
#